data_AF-A0A931CZ33-F1
#
_entry.id   AF-A0A931CZ33-F1
#
_cell.length_a   1.000
_cell.length_b   1.000
_cell.length_c   1.000
_cell.angle_alpha   90.00
_cell.angle_beta   90.00
_cell.angle_gamma   90.00
#
_symmetry.space_group_name_H-M   'P 1'
#
loop_
_entity.id
_entity.type
_entity.pdbx_description
1 polymer ?
#
loop_
_entity_poly.entity_id
_entity_poly.type
_entity_poly.pdbx_seq_one_letter_code
_entity_poly.pdbx_strand_id
1 'polypeptide(L)'
;MRTIICLICLAFLVSGCALFDSSRRMEKTADQLAADGASAFMNEKYRAAITEYTDLKDWYPFSRYAILAELKIADAHFQLKEYDQAIAAYD
;
A
#
# COMPACT_ATOMS: atom_id res chain seq x y z
N MET A 1 -18.27 -18.82 38.28
CA MET A 1 -19.02 -17.94 37.34
C MET A 1 -18.44 -16.53 37.23
N ARG A 2 -18.06 -15.86 38.34
CA ARG A 2 -17.42 -14.52 38.30
C ARG A 2 -16.07 -14.46 37.56
N THR A 3 -15.25 -15.52 37.65
CA THR A 3 -13.93 -15.60 37.00
C THR A 3 -13.99 -15.82 35.48
N ILE A 4 -15.01 -16.54 35.02
CA ILE A 4 -15.21 -16.84 33.58
C ILE A 4 -15.66 -15.58 32.83
N ILE A 5 -16.49 -14.74 33.47
CA ILE A 5 -16.96 -13.47 32.91
C ILE A 5 -15.79 -12.48 32.72
N CYS A 6 -14.85 -12.42 33.66
CA CYS A 6 -13.65 -11.58 33.53
C CYS A 6 -12.73 -12.02 32.39
N LEU A 7 -12.58 -13.33 32.18
CA LEU A 7 -11.75 -13.89 31.10
C LEU A 7 -12.32 -13.61 29.71
N ILE A 8 -13.66 -13.62 29.57
CA ILE A 8 -14.34 -13.30 28.31
C ILE A 8 -14.24 -11.80 27.97
N CYS A 9 -14.36 -10.91 28.97
CA CYS A 9 -14.18 -9.47 28.75
C CYS A 9 -12.73 -9.09 28.37
N LEU A 10 -11.73 -9.80 28.91
CA LEU A 10 -10.32 -9.56 28.59
C LEU A 10 -9.98 -9.96 27.14
N ALA A 11 -10.63 -11.00 26.61
CA ALA A 11 -10.45 -11.44 25.23
C ALA A 11 -11.01 -10.44 24.20
N PHE A 12 -12.06 -9.68 24.55
CA PHE A 12 -12.66 -8.69 23.65
C PHE A 12 -11.78 -7.43 23.45
N LEU A 13 -10.96 -7.09 24.45
CA LEU A 13 -10.08 -5.90 24.40
C LEU A 13 -8.87 -6.07 23.48
N VAL A 14 -8.48 -7.31 23.15
CA VAL A 14 -7.32 -7.60 22.28
C VAL A 14 -7.68 -7.53 20.78
N SER A 15 -8.97 -7.59 20.42
CA SER A 15 -9.40 -7.56 19.01
C SER A 15 -9.38 -6.16 18.38
N GLY A 16 -8.99 -5.12 19.12
CA GLY A 16 -9.00 -3.72 18.66
C GLY A 16 -7.78 -3.26 17.85
N CYS A 17 -6.69 -4.03 17.79
CA CYS A 17 -5.43 -3.55 17.18
C CYS A 17 -5.35 -3.68 15.65
N ALA A 18 -6.27 -4.38 14.99
CA ALA A 18 -6.23 -4.56 13.53
C ALA A 18 -6.83 -3.38 12.73
N LEU A 19 -7.60 -2.50 13.37
CA LEU A 19 -8.39 -1.46 12.68
C LEU A 19 -7.66 -0.11 12.53
N PHE A 20 -6.44 0.03 13.08
CA PHE A 20 -5.79 1.34 13.21
C PHE A 20 -4.83 1.69 12.05
N ASP A 21 -4.46 0.75 11.18
CA ASP A 21 -3.55 1.03 10.07
C ASP A 21 -4.25 1.76 8.90
N SER A 22 -5.52 1.47 8.66
CA SER A 22 -6.33 2.06 7.59
C SER A 22 -6.61 3.56 7.76
N SER A 23 -6.50 4.11 8.98
CA SER A 23 -6.83 5.52 9.24
C SER A 23 -5.73 6.50 8.84
N ARG A 24 -4.46 6.07 8.69
CA ARG A 24 -3.35 6.96 8.31
C ARG A 24 -3.17 7.15 6.80
N ARG A 25 -3.86 6.35 5.99
CA ARG A 25 -3.83 6.49 4.52
C ARG A 25 -4.80 7.55 4.01
N MET A 26 -5.79 7.95 4.82
CA MET A 26 -6.78 8.95 4.42
C MET A 26 -6.10 10.30 4.17
N GLU A 27 -6.19 10.76 2.92
CA GLU A 27 -5.80 12.08 2.36
C GLU A 27 -4.38 12.29 1.81
N LYS A 28 -3.72 11.27 1.23
CA LYS A 28 -2.61 11.58 0.31
C LYS A 28 -3.14 12.09 -1.04
N THR A 29 -2.62 13.21 -1.53
CA THR A 29 -2.90 13.71 -2.89
C THR A 29 -2.17 12.87 -3.94
N ALA A 30 -2.59 12.97 -5.20
CA ALA A 30 -1.89 12.29 -6.30
C ALA A 30 -0.42 12.71 -6.41
N ASP A 31 -0.09 13.99 -6.17
CA ASP A 31 1.29 14.49 -6.16
C ASP A 31 2.10 13.85 -5.02
N GLN A 32 1.51 13.73 -3.83
CA GLN A 32 2.17 13.11 -2.67
C GLN A 32 2.42 11.62 -2.90
N LEU A 33 1.43 10.87 -3.40
CA LEU A 33 1.59 9.46 -3.73
C LEU A 33 2.68 9.25 -4.80
N ALA A 34 2.72 10.12 -5.82
CA ALA A 34 3.76 10.05 -6.85
C ALA A 34 5.16 10.33 -6.26
N ALA A 35 5.29 11.36 -5.40
CA ALA A 35 6.54 11.71 -4.76
C ALA A 35 7.02 10.62 -3.78
N ASP A 36 6.12 10.08 -2.96
CA ASP A 36 6.41 9.01 -2.01
C ASP A 36 6.80 7.71 -2.74
N GLY A 37 6.07 7.35 -3.79
CA GLY A 37 6.39 6.21 -4.65
C GLY A 37 7.76 6.37 -5.32
N ALA A 38 8.09 7.56 -5.83
CA ALA A 38 9.39 7.85 -6.44
C ALA A 38 10.53 7.76 -5.41
N SER A 39 10.33 8.35 -4.23
CA SER A 39 11.29 8.27 -3.13
C SER A 39 11.52 6.83 -2.69
N ALA A 40 10.45 6.05 -2.50
CA ALA A 40 10.56 4.64 -2.14
C ALA A 40 11.33 3.84 -3.20
N PHE A 41 11.05 4.07 -4.48
CA PHE A 41 11.75 3.42 -5.60
C PHE A 41 13.25 3.77 -5.61
N MET A 42 13.59 5.05 -5.46
CA MET A 42 14.99 5.50 -5.42
C MET A 42 15.78 4.94 -4.22
N ASN A 43 15.09 4.66 -3.12
CA ASN A 43 15.67 4.03 -1.94
C ASN A 43 15.63 2.49 -2.01
N GLU A 44 15.40 1.91 -3.19
CA GLU A 44 15.29 0.45 -3.44
C GLU A 44 14.18 -0.25 -2.64
N LYS A 45 13.23 0.50 -2.09
CA LYS A 45 12.06 -0.02 -1.35
C LYS A 45 10.93 -0.32 -2.32
N TYR A 46 11.18 -1.24 -3.25
CA TYR A 46 10.30 -1.50 -4.39
C TYR A 46 8.87 -1.91 -3.99
N ARG A 47 8.69 -2.73 -2.94
CA ARG A 47 7.35 -3.09 -2.45
C ARG A 47 6.58 -1.89 -1.91
N ALA A 48 7.24 -0.97 -1.22
CA ALA A 48 6.60 0.26 -0.75
C ALA A 48 6.23 1.16 -1.94
N ALA A 49 7.11 1.27 -2.94
CA ALA A 49 6.81 2.00 -4.17
C ALA A 49 5.59 1.43 -4.90
N ILE A 50 5.50 0.10 -5.03
CA ILE A 50 4.33 -0.57 -5.61
C ILE A 50 3.05 -0.18 -4.87
N THR A 51 3.05 -0.22 -3.54
CA THR A 51 1.88 0.19 -2.74
C THR A 51 1.47 1.64 -3.02
N GLU A 52 2.39 2.61 -2.94
CA GLU A 52 2.07 4.03 -3.15
C GLU A 52 1.56 4.30 -4.58
N TYR A 53 2.17 3.68 -5.59
CA TYR A 53 1.71 3.81 -6.97
C TYR A 53 0.39 3.08 -7.23
N THR A 54 0.12 1.97 -6.54
CA THR A 54 -1.16 1.26 -6.63
C THR A 54 -2.27 2.11 -6.00
N ASP A 55 -2.05 2.65 -4.81
CA ASP A 55 -2.98 3.60 -4.17
C ASP A 55 -3.21 4.82 -5.11
N LEU A 56 -2.18 5.32 -5.81
CA LEU A 56 -2.34 6.39 -6.80
C LEU A 56 -3.29 6.00 -7.93
N LYS A 57 -3.11 4.82 -8.53
CA LYS A 57 -3.98 4.33 -9.61
C LYS A 57 -5.42 4.14 -9.13
N ASP A 58 -5.59 3.52 -7.97
CA ASP A 58 -6.90 3.18 -7.43
C ASP A 58 -7.68 4.43 -7.05
N TRP A 59 -7.02 5.45 -6.51
CA TRP A 59 -7.67 6.66 -6.02
C TRP A 59 -7.76 7.78 -7.06
N TYR A 60 -6.77 7.85 -7.95
CA TYR A 60 -6.65 8.91 -8.95
C TYR A 60 -6.38 8.35 -10.36
N PRO A 61 -7.28 7.51 -10.91
CA PRO A 61 -7.07 6.83 -12.19
C PRO A 61 -6.93 7.78 -13.40
N PHE A 62 -7.41 9.03 -13.28
CA PHE A 62 -7.31 10.06 -14.32
C PHE A 62 -6.22 11.11 -14.03
N SER A 63 -5.37 10.87 -13.03
CA SER A 63 -4.24 11.75 -12.74
C SER A 63 -3.23 11.74 -13.89
N ARG A 64 -2.54 12.87 -14.07
CA ARG A 64 -1.35 12.95 -14.94
C ARG A 64 -0.25 11.93 -14.56
N TYR A 65 -0.30 11.38 -13.35
CA TYR A 65 0.65 10.38 -12.86
C TYR A 65 0.16 8.94 -13.02
N ALA A 66 -1.07 8.68 -13.52
CA ALA A 66 -1.60 7.32 -13.62
C ALA A 66 -0.71 6.42 -14.49
N ILE A 67 -0.33 6.90 -15.69
CA ILE A 67 0.57 6.18 -16.60
C ILE A 67 1.97 6.01 -15.97
N LEU A 68 2.46 7.04 -15.26
CA LEU A 68 3.74 6.95 -14.55
C LEU A 68 3.70 5.86 -13.46
N ALA A 69 2.61 5.79 -12.71
CA ALA A 69 2.42 4.82 -11.64
C ALA A 69 2.39 3.39 -12.19
N GLU A 70 1.70 3.16 -13.31
CA GLU A 70 1.69 1.87 -14.02
C GLU A 70 3.09 1.41 -14.40
N LEU A 71 3.83 2.27 -15.11
CA LEU A 71 5.19 1.98 -15.53
C LEU A 71 6.09 1.70 -14.32
N LYS A 72 5.94 2.48 -13.24
CA LYS A 72 6.77 2.32 -12.04
C LYS A 72 6.44 1.07 -11.22
N ILE A 73 5.19 0.61 -11.24
CA ILE A 73 4.82 -0.69 -10.67
C ILE A 73 5.53 -1.81 -11.43
N ALA A 74 5.52 -1.76 -12.76
CA ALA A 74 6.21 -2.74 -13.59
C ALA A 74 7.74 -2.72 -13.39
N ASP A 75 8.35 -1.53 -13.38
CA ASP A 75 9.78 -1.34 -13.06
C ASP A 75 10.12 -1.94 -11.69
N ALA A 76 9.26 -1.71 -10.68
CA ALA A 76 9.51 -2.17 -9.32
C ALA A 76 9.42 -3.70 -9.20
N HIS A 77 8.45 -4.33 -9.86
CA HIS A 77 8.40 -5.79 -9.98
C HIS A 77 9.63 -6.35 -10.69
N PHE A 78 10.09 -5.70 -11.75
CA PHE A 78 11.31 -6.10 -12.45
C PHE A 78 12.53 -6.06 -11.52
N GLN A 79 12.71 -5.00 -10.72
CA GLN A 79 13.81 -4.90 -9.76
C GLN A 79 13.72 -5.95 -8.64
N LEU A 80 12.51 -6.36 -8.26
CA LEU A 80 12.26 -7.46 -7.34
C LEU A 80 12.49 -8.85 -7.98
N LYS A 81 12.77 -8.92 -9.28
CA LYS A 81 12.86 -10.15 -10.08
C LYS A 81 11.54 -10.92 -10.15
N GLU A 82 10.43 -10.22 -9.94
CA GLU A 82 9.06 -10.69 -10.08
C GLU A 82 8.63 -10.52 -11.54
N TYR A 83 9.29 -11.24 -12.45
CA TYR A 83 9.19 -10.98 -13.88
C TYR A 83 7.80 -11.24 -14.46
N ASP A 84 7.08 -12.23 -13.94
CA ASP A 84 5.72 -12.52 -14.39
C ASP A 84 4.78 -11.34 -14.10
N GLN A 85 4.91 -10.75 -12.91
CA GLN A 85 4.17 -9.55 -12.51
C GLN A 85 4.61 -8.33 -13.31
N ALA A 86 5.91 -8.19 -13.57
CA ALA A 86 6.43 -7.09 -14.38
C ALA A 86 5.87 -7.14 -15.81
N ILE A 87 5.88 -8.30 -16.45
CA ILE A 87 5.30 -8.50 -17.80
C ILE A 87 3.82 -8.12 -17.79
N ALA A 88 3.05 -8.67 -16.84
CA ALA A 88 1.62 -8.37 -16.73
C ALA A 88 1.32 -6.88 -16.47
N ALA A 89 2.26 -6.13 -15.89
CA ALA A 89 2.13 -4.71 -15.64
C ALA A 89 2.65 -3.81 -16.79
N TYR A 90 3.44 -4.35 -17.73
CA TYR A 90 3.88 -3.65 -18.94
C TYR A 90 2.90 -3.77 -20.12
N ASP A 91 2.03 -4.78 -20.11
CA ASP A 91 0.97 -5.01 -21.10
C ASP A 91 -0.20 -4.02 -20.95
#